data_AF-A0A0G0FL78-F1
#
_entry.id   AF-A0A0G0FL78-F1
#
_cell.length_a   1.000
_cell.length_b   1.000
_cell.length_c   1.000
_cell.angle_alpha   90.00
_cell.angle_beta   90.00
_cell.angle_gamma   90.00
#
_symmetry.space_group_name_H-M   'P 1'
#
loop_
_entity.id
_entity.type
_entity.pdbx_description
1 polymer ?
#
loop_
_entity_poly.entity_id
_entity_poly.type
_entity_poly.pdbx_seq_one_letter_code
_entity_poly.pdbx_strand_id
1 'polypeptide(L)'
;MKKQKLFLLVIFSFGLFFALIFAEKTLAAGSATVSWTAPTTNADNSTPVDLAGYTVYYGTSAIDCTAWDAASDQATRQAITLAANHVDVTEDDTLRDTADETKRGYTFSTTSLLTPGETYYFTVIAYDSTGNVSECVNDSGSNKTASKLVYHSGNLKDSGTVGLSDLSILAENFGSTICRIAGNPSDIDGDCDVDVSDLSIFSGEWGL
;
A
#
# COMPACT_ATOMS: atom_id res chain seq x y z
N MET A 1 -17.19 -21.62 -51.82
CA MET A 1 -17.60 -20.48 -50.96
C MET A 1 -18.22 -20.87 -49.61
N LYS A 2 -19.12 -21.87 -49.49
CA LYS A 2 -19.71 -22.24 -48.17
C LYS A 2 -18.71 -22.75 -47.13
N LYS A 3 -17.68 -23.52 -47.53
CA LYS A 3 -16.68 -24.09 -46.61
C LYS A 3 -15.71 -23.06 -46.02
N GLN A 4 -15.33 -22.03 -46.79
CA GLN A 4 -14.47 -20.93 -46.29
C GLN A 4 -15.17 -20.05 -45.26
N LYS A 5 -16.47 -19.78 -45.43
CA LYS A 5 -17.27 -19.01 -44.46
C LYS A 5 -17.44 -19.76 -43.13
N LEU A 6 -17.58 -21.08 -43.19
CA LEU A 6 -17.67 -21.92 -41.99
C LEU A 6 -16.33 -22.00 -41.25
N PHE A 7 -15.21 -22.08 -41.98
CA PHE A 7 -13.87 -22.10 -41.39
C PHE A 7 -13.50 -20.79 -40.68
N LEU A 8 -13.82 -19.64 -41.28
CA LEU A 8 -13.63 -18.32 -40.65
C LEU A 8 -14.49 -18.14 -39.39
N LEU A 9 -15.72 -18.67 -39.39
CA LEU A 9 -16.61 -18.58 -38.24
C LEU A 9 -16.13 -19.44 -37.06
N VAL A 10 -15.56 -20.61 -37.34
CA VAL A 10 -14.94 -21.46 -36.29
C VAL A 10 -13.69 -20.80 -35.70
N ILE A 11 -12.83 -20.19 -36.51
CA ILE A 11 -11.64 -19.47 -36.00
C ILE A 11 -12.07 -18.27 -35.15
N PHE A 12 -13.09 -17.51 -35.58
CA PHE A 12 -13.59 -16.37 -34.83
C PHE A 12 -14.21 -16.80 -33.50
N SER A 13 -15.01 -17.87 -33.48
CA SER A 13 -15.56 -18.43 -32.23
C SER A 13 -14.48 -19.02 -31.32
N PHE A 14 -13.46 -19.69 -31.87
CA PHE A 14 -12.37 -20.25 -31.06
C PHE A 14 -11.47 -19.15 -30.50
N GLY A 15 -11.21 -18.07 -31.25
CA GLY A 15 -10.48 -16.89 -30.78
C GLY A 15 -11.24 -16.11 -29.70
N LEU A 16 -12.56 -15.96 -29.83
CA LEU A 16 -13.41 -15.35 -28.81
C LEU A 16 -13.50 -16.23 -27.54
N PHE A 17 -13.52 -17.55 -27.71
CA PHE A 17 -13.52 -18.51 -26.60
C PHE A 17 -12.15 -18.56 -25.90
N PHE A 18 -11.04 -18.41 -26.63
CA PHE A 18 -9.69 -18.33 -26.05
C PHE A 18 -9.47 -17.00 -25.31
N ALA A 19 -10.02 -15.88 -25.80
CA ALA A 19 -9.96 -14.58 -25.12
C ALA A 19 -10.73 -14.55 -23.78
N LEU A 20 -11.75 -15.40 -23.61
CA LEU A 20 -12.51 -15.53 -22.36
C LEU A 20 -11.82 -16.42 -21.31
N ILE A 21 -10.85 -17.24 -21.70
CA ILE A 21 -10.17 -18.18 -20.78
C ILE A 21 -8.97 -17.53 -20.05
N PHE A 22 -8.52 -16.35 -20.50
CA PHE A 22 -7.47 -15.55 -19.84
C PHE A 22 -8.01 -14.28 -19.18
N ALA A 23 -9.28 -14.30 -18.72
CA ALA A 23 -9.71 -13.34 -17.71
C ALA A 23 -9.08 -13.75 -16.37
N GLU A 24 -7.78 -13.49 -16.22
CA GLU A 24 -7.18 -13.50 -14.89
C GLU A 24 -7.99 -12.48 -14.08
N LYS A 25 -8.68 -12.97 -13.05
CA LYS A 25 -9.20 -12.06 -12.02
C LYS A 25 -7.97 -11.42 -11.41
N THR A 26 -7.64 -10.21 -11.86
CA THR A 26 -6.85 -9.29 -11.07
C THR A 26 -7.57 -9.20 -9.74
N LEU A 27 -7.03 -9.87 -8.72
CA LEU A 27 -7.57 -9.75 -7.37
C LEU A 27 -7.47 -8.27 -7.04
N ALA A 28 -8.62 -7.64 -6.86
CA ALA A 28 -8.70 -6.25 -6.46
C ALA A 28 -7.89 -6.09 -5.19
N ALA A 29 -6.76 -5.39 -5.29
CA ALA A 29 -5.84 -5.20 -4.19
C ALA A 29 -6.44 -4.17 -3.25
N GLY A 30 -6.51 -4.52 -1.97
CA GLY A 30 -6.85 -3.53 -0.95
C GLY A 30 -5.75 -2.47 -0.84
N SER A 31 -6.13 -1.22 -0.63
CA SER A 31 -5.16 -0.15 -0.41
C SER A 31 -5.22 0.43 0.99
N ALA A 32 -4.04 0.69 1.54
CA ALA A 32 -3.85 1.44 2.77
C ALA A 32 -2.64 2.36 2.64
N THR A 33 -2.77 3.58 3.16
CA THR A 33 -1.64 4.51 3.31
C THR A 33 -1.35 4.62 4.79
N VAL A 34 -0.08 4.42 5.15
CA VAL A 34 0.43 4.57 6.52
C VAL A 34 1.42 5.73 6.50
N SER A 35 1.22 6.70 7.39
CA SER A 35 2.12 7.83 7.60
C SER A 35 2.75 7.76 8.99
N TRP A 36 3.96 8.30 9.11
CA TRP A 36 4.68 8.39 10.38
C TRP A 36 5.63 9.59 10.38
N THR A 37 6.03 10.02 11.57
CA THR A 37 7.11 10.99 11.75
C THR A 37 8.43 10.22 11.89
N ALA A 38 9.46 10.59 11.13
CA ALA A 38 10.76 9.95 11.22
C ALA A 38 11.33 10.06 12.65
N PRO A 39 11.81 8.96 13.26
CA PRO A 39 12.37 9.01 14.61
C PRO A 39 13.70 9.79 14.62
N THR A 40 13.91 10.56 15.70
CA THR A 40 15.13 11.36 15.90
C THR A 40 16.12 10.71 16.88
N THR A 41 15.82 9.51 17.38
CA THR A 41 16.69 8.67 18.24
C THR A 41 16.48 7.18 17.95
N ASN A 42 17.52 6.37 18.14
CA ASN A 42 17.42 4.91 18.14
C ASN A 42 16.65 4.41 19.39
N ALA A 43 16.24 3.14 19.40
CA ALA A 43 15.52 2.56 20.56
C ALA A 43 16.35 2.52 21.86
N ASP A 44 17.67 2.60 21.76
CA ASP A 44 18.60 2.66 22.89
C ASP A 44 18.94 4.09 23.33
N ASN A 45 18.24 5.10 22.78
CA ASN A 45 18.47 6.54 22.95
C ASN A 45 19.81 7.07 22.42
N SER A 46 20.52 6.31 21.57
CA SER A 46 21.64 6.87 20.82
C SER A 46 21.16 7.84 19.72
N THR A 47 22.01 8.82 19.38
CA THR A 47 21.74 9.73 18.24
C THR A 47 21.71 8.91 16.95
N PRO A 48 20.70 9.05 16.07
CA PRO A 48 20.64 8.31 14.82
C PRO A 48 21.83 8.73 13.98
N VAL A 49 22.73 7.79 13.74
CA VAL A 49 23.79 7.93 12.76
C VAL A 49 23.31 7.10 11.59
N ASP A 50 22.77 7.75 10.55
CA ASP A 50 22.50 7.13 9.24
C ASP A 50 21.22 6.26 9.13
N LEU A 51 20.04 6.91 9.14
CA LEU A 51 18.75 6.26 8.83
C LEU A 51 18.80 5.60 7.44
N ALA A 52 18.65 4.29 7.38
CA ALA A 52 18.71 3.53 6.12
C ALA A 52 17.34 3.20 5.54
N GLY A 53 16.30 3.15 6.38
CA GLY A 53 14.93 2.91 5.93
C GLY A 53 13.99 2.52 7.06
N TYR A 54 12.88 1.90 6.69
CA TYR A 54 11.79 1.51 7.58
C TYR A 54 11.29 0.12 7.25
N THR A 55 10.88 -0.64 8.26
CA THR A 55 10.08 -1.84 8.09
C THR A 55 8.66 -1.53 8.52
N VAL A 56 7.71 -1.68 7.58
CA VAL A 56 6.28 -1.53 7.82
C VAL A 56 5.67 -2.92 8.00
N TYR A 57 5.33 -3.24 9.24
CA TYR A 57 4.62 -4.47 9.58
C TYR A 57 3.12 -4.29 9.44
N TYR A 58 2.44 -5.34 8.97
CA TYR A 58 1.00 -5.34 8.79
C TYR A 58 0.36 -6.71 9.06
N GLY A 59 -0.89 -6.70 9.52
CA GLY A 59 -1.67 -7.93 9.69
C GLY A 59 -3.02 -7.69 10.35
N THR A 60 -3.81 -8.75 10.51
CA THR A 60 -5.11 -8.70 11.24
C THR A 60 -4.91 -8.69 12.77
N SER A 61 -3.67 -8.58 13.23
CA SER A 61 -3.31 -8.45 14.64
C SER A 61 -2.15 -7.47 14.76
N ALA A 62 -2.21 -6.62 15.78
CA ALA A 62 -1.17 -5.63 16.05
C ALA A 62 0.12 -6.30 16.54
N ILE A 63 1.27 -5.73 16.18
CA ILE A 63 2.51 -6.00 16.90
C ILE A 63 2.39 -5.46 18.32
N ASP A 64 2.87 -6.23 19.29
CA ASP A 64 2.97 -5.76 20.68
C ASP A 64 4.16 -4.80 20.81
N CYS A 65 3.89 -3.52 20.55
CA CYS A 65 4.89 -2.48 20.70
C CYS A 65 5.35 -2.27 22.14
N THR A 66 4.55 -2.67 23.13
CA THR A 66 5.01 -2.61 24.54
C THR A 66 6.12 -3.61 24.76
N ALA A 67 5.96 -4.83 24.25
CA ALA A 67 7.01 -5.85 24.30
C ALA A 67 8.22 -5.48 23.44
N TRP A 68 8.00 -4.87 22.26
CA TRP A 68 9.08 -4.44 21.36
C TRP A 68 9.97 -3.38 22.03
N ASP A 69 9.37 -2.34 22.59
CA ASP A 69 10.11 -1.25 23.21
C ASP A 69 10.79 -1.69 24.51
N ALA A 70 10.20 -2.64 25.25
CA ALA A 70 10.81 -3.23 26.44
C ALA A 70 11.96 -4.21 26.14
N ALA A 71 12.10 -4.67 24.89
CA ALA A 71 13.14 -5.62 24.51
C ALA A 71 14.52 -4.96 24.47
N SER A 72 15.43 -5.48 25.29
CA SER A 72 16.82 -5.00 25.40
C SER A 72 17.78 -5.57 24.35
N ASP A 73 17.33 -6.52 23.53
CA ASP A 73 18.16 -7.19 22.52
C ASP A 73 17.37 -7.49 21.24
N GLN A 74 18.11 -7.62 20.13
CA GLN A 74 17.54 -7.84 18.80
C GLN A 74 16.89 -9.23 18.63
N ALA A 75 17.32 -10.25 19.38
CA ALA A 75 16.75 -11.60 19.27
C ALA A 75 15.33 -11.64 19.85
N THR A 76 15.11 -10.97 20.98
CA THR A 76 13.78 -10.77 21.57
C THR A 76 12.87 -9.99 20.61
N ARG A 77 13.40 -8.96 19.96
CA ARG A 77 12.69 -8.17 18.94
C ARG A 77 12.28 -9.02 17.73
N GLN A 78 13.18 -9.83 17.19
CA GLN A 78 12.88 -10.76 16.09
C GLN A 78 11.81 -11.79 16.47
N ALA A 79 11.78 -12.26 17.72
CA ALA A 79 10.76 -13.20 18.18
C ALA A 79 9.34 -12.58 18.20
N ILE A 80 9.24 -11.28 18.48
CA ILE A 80 7.96 -10.54 18.47
C ILE A 80 7.40 -10.43 17.04
N THR A 81 8.28 -10.30 16.04
CA THR A 81 7.89 -10.06 14.65
C THR A 81 7.91 -11.29 13.75
N LEU A 82 8.30 -12.46 14.28
CA LEU A 82 8.55 -13.69 13.52
C LEU A 82 7.35 -14.18 12.68
N ALA A 83 6.13 -13.81 13.07
CA ALA A 83 4.89 -14.16 12.36
C ALA A 83 4.22 -12.96 11.68
N ALA A 84 4.80 -11.77 11.76
CA ALA A 84 4.23 -10.57 11.19
C ALA A 84 4.63 -10.43 9.72
N ASN A 85 3.66 -10.15 8.86
CA ASN A 85 3.96 -9.73 7.50
C ASN A 85 4.60 -8.34 7.55
N HIS A 86 5.56 -8.09 6.66
CA HIS A 86 6.22 -6.80 6.56
C HIS A 86 6.59 -6.44 5.13
N VAL A 87 6.84 -5.15 4.92
CA VAL A 87 7.51 -4.59 3.75
C VAL A 87 8.64 -3.72 4.24
N ASP A 88 9.83 -3.90 3.68
CA ASP A 88 10.95 -2.98 3.89
C ASP A 88 10.84 -1.85 2.87
N VAL A 89 10.93 -0.62 3.36
CA VAL A 89 10.76 0.63 2.63
C VAL A 89 12.04 1.43 2.80
N THR A 90 12.79 1.62 1.71
CA THR A 90 13.98 2.48 1.74
C THR A 90 13.56 3.94 1.84
N GLU A 91 14.46 4.86 2.20
CA GLU A 91 14.12 6.29 2.18
C GLU A 91 13.70 6.77 0.78
N ASP A 92 14.20 6.15 -0.29
CA ASP A 92 13.81 6.46 -1.68
C ASP A 92 12.39 5.94 -2.00
N ASP A 93 11.99 4.80 -1.40
CA ASP A 93 10.65 4.24 -1.53
C ASP A 93 9.61 4.91 -0.62
N THR A 94 10.06 5.72 0.36
CA THR A 94 9.13 6.49 1.19
C THR A 94 8.65 7.72 0.43
N LEU A 95 7.33 7.85 0.32
CA LEU A 95 6.74 9.08 -0.15
C LEU A 95 6.98 10.16 0.93
N ARG A 96 7.67 11.23 0.55
CA ARG A 96 7.97 12.37 1.44
C ARG A 96 6.86 13.40 1.34
N ASP A 97 6.29 13.81 2.48
CA ASP A 97 5.35 14.92 2.51
C ASP A 97 6.10 16.22 2.17
N THR A 98 5.67 16.90 1.11
CA THR A 98 6.29 18.14 0.64
C THR A 98 5.96 19.34 1.53
N ALA A 99 4.93 19.23 2.37
CA ALA A 99 4.56 20.26 3.35
C ALA A 99 5.26 20.06 4.71
N ASP A 100 5.63 18.82 5.05
CA ASP A 100 6.34 18.47 6.27
C ASP A 100 7.44 17.44 5.99
N GLU A 101 8.67 17.94 5.83
CA GLU A 101 9.85 17.13 5.54
C GLU A 101 10.19 16.07 6.60
N THR A 102 9.55 16.10 7.77
CA THR A 102 9.72 15.12 8.85
C THR A 102 8.72 13.96 8.76
N LYS A 103 7.66 14.13 7.97
CA LYS A 103 6.69 13.07 7.69
C LYS A 103 7.19 12.17 6.56
N ARG A 104 6.87 10.90 6.72
CA ARG A 104 7.12 9.81 5.78
C ARG A 104 5.83 9.02 5.66
N GLY A 105 5.71 8.27 4.57
CA GLY A 105 4.68 7.26 4.49
C GLY A 105 4.91 6.29 3.36
N TYR A 106 4.06 5.27 3.38
CA TYR A 106 4.06 4.20 2.42
C TYR A 106 2.61 3.86 2.08
N THR A 107 2.34 3.71 0.79
CA THR A 107 1.05 3.23 0.32
C THR A 107 1.19 1.79 -0.13
N PHE A 108 0.41 0.92 0.49
CA PHE A 108 0.10 -0.40 -0.03
C PHE A 108 -0.82 -0.20 -1.23
N SER A 109 -0.24 -0.09 -2.41
CA SER A 109 -0.96 -0.01 -3.69
C SER A 109 -0.78 -1.32 -4.44
N THR A 110 -1.81 -1.80 -5.12
CA THR A 110 -1.76 -2.90 -6.13
C THR A 110 -1.22 -4.26 -5.69
N THR A 111 -0.77 -4.41 -4.44
CA THR A 111 -0.25 -5.66 -3.93
C THR A 111 -1.39 -6.50 -3.35
N SER A 112 -1.45 -7.78 -3.67
CA SER A 112 -2.39 -8.74 -3.06
C SER A 112 -2.10 -9.02 -1.58
N LEU A 113 -1.42 -8.09 -0.90
CA LEU A 113 -1.04 -8.16 0.51
C LEU A 113 -2.21 -7.80 1.43
N LEU A 114 -3.08 -6.89 0.96
CA LEU A 114 -4.26 -6.46 1.70
C LEU A 114 -5.54 -6.92 1.01
N THR A 115 -6.47 -7.43 1.81
CA THR A 115 -7.79 -7.85 1.34
C THR A 115 -8.81 -6.73 1.62
N PRO A 116 -9.52 -6.22 0.61
CA PRO A 116 -10.62 -5.27 0.81
C PRO A 116 -11.69 -5.84 1.75
N GLY A 117 -12.22 -4.99 2.63
CA GLY A 117 -13.22 -5.36 3.64
C GLY A 117 -12.63 -5.88 4.96
N GLU A 118 -11.32 -6.11 5.03
CA GLU A 118 -10.63 -6.54 6.25
C GLU A 118 -9.99 -5.36 6.99
N THR A 119 -9.92 -5.46 8.32
CA THR A 119 -9.21 -4.48 9.16
C THR A 119 -7.79 -4.94 9.41
N TYR A 120 -6.83 -4.10 9.04
CA TYR A 120 -5.41 -4.33 9.25
C TYR A 120 -4.85 -3.37 10.29
N TYR A 121 -3.85 -3.85 11.02
CA TYR A 121 -3.02 -3.11 11.96
C TYR A 121 -1.65 -2.93 11.34
N PHE A 122 -1.12 -1.70 11.42
CA PHE A 122 0.15 -1.30 10.86
C PHE A 122 1.07 -0.77 11.96
N THR A 123 2.33 -1.18 11.92
CA THR A 123 3.39 -0.74 12.83
C THR A 123 4.64 -0.45 12.01
N VAL A 124 5.28 0.69 12.26
CA VAL A 124 6.49 1.10 11.55
C VAL A 124 7.66 1.07 12.52
N ILE A 125 8.80 0.55 12.06
CA ILE A 125 10.06 0.54 12.79
C ILE A 125 11.14 1.07 11.84
N ALA A 126 11.90 2.08 12.24
CA ALA A 126 13.05 2.55 11.48
C ALA A 126 14.27 1.66 11.73
N TYR A 127 15.17 1.58 10.76
CA TYR A 127 16.47 0.94 10.91
C TYR A 127 17.61 1.79 10.34
N ASP A 128 18.79 1.70 10.94
CA ASP A 128 20.01 2.35 10.45
C ASP A 128 20.86 1.42 9.58
N SER A 129 21.90 1.96 8.95
CA SER A 129 22.80 1.20 8.05
C SER A 129 23.60 0.10 8.76
N THR A 130 23.62 0.10 10.09
CA THR A 130 24.27 -0.93 10.92
C THR A 130 23.28 -1.97 11.46
N GLY A 131 21.99 -1.79 11.21
CA GLY A 131 20.91 -2.69 11.63
C GLY A 131 20.35 -2.41 13.02
N ASN A 132 20.68 -1.27 13.65
CA ASN A 132 19.95 -0.85 14.85
C ASN A 132 18.55 -0.40 14.46
N VAL A 133 17.60 -0.57 15.38
CA VAL A 133 16.18 -0.31 15.15
C VAL A 133 15.63 0.72 16.13
N SER A 134 14.58 1.42 15.71
CA SER A 134 13.84 2.34 16.58
C SER A 134 12.83 1.63 17.48
N GLU A 135 12.23 2.38 18.40
CA GLU A 135 10.93 2.05 18.99
C GLU A 135 9.86 2.00 17.88
N CYS A 136 8.68 1.45 18.19
CA CYS A 136 7.54 1.55 17.26
C CYS A 136 7.16 3.01 16.97
N VAL A 137 6.98 3.36 15.70
CA VAL A 137 6.69 4.72 15.23
C VAL A 137 5.29 4.79 14.58
N ASN A 138 4.53 5.86 14.85
CA ASN A 138 3.34 6.23 14.06
C ASN A 138 3.07 7.76 14.09
N ASP A 139 2.16 8.23 13.23
CA ASP A 139 1.79 9.65 13.00
C ASP A 139 1.22 10.40 14.23
N SER A 140 1.04 9.75 15.38
CA SER A 140 0.35 10.33 16.54
C SER A 140 1.19 10.45 17.81
N GLY A 141 2.48 10.12 17.77
CA GLY A 141 3.40 10.36 18.89
C GLY A 141 3.02 9.71 20.24
N SER A 142 2.07 8.76 20.28
CA SER A 142 1.63 8.09 21.53
C SER A 142 0.82 6.82 21.33
N ASN A 143 0.07 6.65 20.22
CA ASN A 143 -0.43 5.32 19.85
C ASN A 143 0.69 4.59 19.09
N LYS A 144 0.89 3.30 19.29
CA LYS A 144 2.04 2.58 18.70
C LYS A 144 1.65 1.70 17.50
N THR A 145 0.37 1.77 17.11
CA THR A 145 -0.23 0.98 16.03
C THR A 145 -1.34 1.79 15.37
N ALA A 146 -1.39 1.80 14.04
CA ALA A 146 -2.51 2.36 13.27
C ALA A 146 -3.41 1.21 12.79
N SER A 147 -4.72 1.26 13.06
CA SER A 147 -5.68 0.31 12.47
C SER A 147 -6.43 0.97 11.32
N LYS A 148 -6.56 0.30 10.17
CA LYS A 148 -7.28 0.80 9.01
C LYS A 148 -8.15 -0.30 8.40
N LEU A 149 -9.42 0.02 8.14
CA LEU A 149 -10.27 -0.80 7.27
C LEU A 149 -9.80 -0.58 5.83
N VAL A 150 -9.49 -1.66 5.15
CA VAL A 150 -8.96 -1.62 3.78
C VAL A 150 -10.11 -1.62 2.79
N TYR A 151 -10.09 -0.71 1.83
CA TYR A 151 -11.04 -0.67 0.71
C TYR A 151 -10.34 -1.00 -0.60
N HIS A 152 -11.16 -1.25 -1.63
CA HIS A 152 -10.70 -1.25 -3.02
C HIS A 152 -9.91 0.01 -3.34
N SER A 153 -8.81 -0.14 -4.07
CA SER A 153 -7.85 0.94 -4.32
C SER A 153 -8.49 2.15 -5.01
N GLY A 154 -9.49 1.91 -5.88
CA GLY A 154 -10.28 2.89 -6.61
C GLY A 154 -11.49 3.46 -5.85
N ASN A 155 -11.76 3.06 -4.59
CA ASN A 155 -12.81 3.67 -3.76
C ASN A 155 -12.29 4.95 -3.11
N LEU A 156 -12.12 5.99 -3.92
CA LEU A 156 -11.41 7.22 -3.57
C LEU A 156 -12.09 8.05 -2.46
N LYS A 157 -13.38 7.82 -2.21
CA LYS A 157 -14.16 8.54 -1.18
C LYS A 157 -14.56 7.67 0.02
N ASP A 158 -13.98 6.48 0.16
CA ASP A 158 -14.28 5.53 1.25
C ASP A 158 -15.79 5.18 1.39
N SER A 159 -16.53 5.12 0.27
CA SER A 159 -17.96 4.79 0.30
C SER A 159 -18.29 3.29 0.38
N GLY A 160 -17.28 2.45 0.21
CA GLY A 160 -17.39 1.00 0.19
C GLY A 160 -17.62 0.41 -1.21
N THR A 161 -17.71 1.25 -2.26
CA THR A 161 -17.80 0.78 -3.66
C THR A 161 -17.04 1.69 -4.60
N VAL A 162 -16.46 1.16 -5.68
CA VAL A 162 -15.84 1.91 -6.79
C VAL A 162 -16.88 2.26 -7.85
N GLY A 163 -17.16 3.54 -8.07
CA GLY A 163 -18.15 3.95 -9.07
C GLY A 163 -18.01 5.37 -9.60
N LEU A 164 -19.09 5.90 -10.18
CA LEU A 164 -19.09 7.19 -10.89
C LEU A 164 -18.60 8.37 -10.04
N SER A 165 -18.88 8.35 -8.75
CA SER A 165 -18.42 9.33 -7.78
C SER A 165 -16.92 9.31 -7.56
N ASP A 166 -16.31 8.14 -7.62
CA ASP A 166 -14.87 7.95 -7.47
C ASP A 166 -14.19 8.30 -8.80
N LEU A 167 -14.84 7.97 -9.93
CA LEU A 167 -14.40 8.39 -11.26
C LEU A 167 -14.34 9.90 -11.40
N SER A 168 -15.27 10.65 -10.80
CA SER A 168 -15.19 12.12 -10.83
C SER A 168 -13.96 12.65 -10.10
N ILE A 169 -13.54 12.02 -9.01
CA ILE A 169 -12.33 12.41 -8.26
C ILE A 169 -11.08 12.03 -9.06
N LEU A 170 -11.05 10.85 -9.67
CA LEU A 170 -9.97 10.42 -10.55
C LEU A 170 -9.81 11.41 -11.73
N ALA A 171 -10.92 11.73 -12.41
CA ALA A 171 -10.92 12.62 -13.56
C ALA A 171 -10.53 14.07 -13.22
N GLU A 172 -10.90 14.55 -12.04
CA GLU A 172 -10.52 15.90 -11.56
C GLU A 172 -9.01 16.04 -11.36
N ASN A 173 -8.35 14.97 -10.89
CA ASN A 173 -6.91 14.96 -10.62
C ASN A 173 -6.08 14.37 -11.76
N PHE A 174 -6.67 14.02 -12.91
CA PHE A 174 -5.93 13.37 -14.00
C PHE A 174 -4.80 14.25 -14.54
N GLY A 175 -3.59 13.71 -14.61
CA GLY A 175 -2.35 14.43 -14.94
C GLY A 175 -1.71 15.19 -13.77
N SER A 176 -2.25 15.06 -12.55
CA SER A 176 -1.61 15.57 -11.32
C SER A 176 -0.35 14.77 -11.03
N THR A 177 0.70 15.46 -10.58
CA THR A 177 1.94 14.85 -10.07
C THR A 177 2.01 14.90 -8.54
N ILE A 178 0.87 15.13 -7.88
CA ILE A 178 0.77 15.14 -6.43
C ILE A 178 0.57 13.71 -5.97
N CYS A 179 1.50 13.20 -5.15
CA CYS A 179 1.42 11.85 -4.60
C CYS A 179 0.23 11.67 -3.66
N ARG A 180 -0.22 10.42 -3.48
CA ARG A 180 -1.30 10.06 -2.55
C ARG A 180 -1.07 10.46 -1.10
N ILE A 181 0.18 10.34 -0.62
CA ILE A 181 0.52 10.77 0.74
C ILE A 181 0.34 12.28 0.94
N ALA A 182 0.54 13.08 -0.11
CA ALA A 182 0.34 14.53 -0.10
C ALA A 182 -1.14 14.92 -0.23
N GLY A 183 -2.05 13.94 -0.13
CA GLY A 183 -3.49 14.14 -0.06
C GLY A 183 -4.22 14.00 -1.39
N ASN A 184 -3.58 13.51 -2.45
CA ASN A 184 -4.24 13.24 -3.73
C ASN A 184 -4.69 11.76 -3.83
N PRO A 185 -5.93 11.41 -3.48
CA PRO A 185 -6.37 10.02 -3.46
C PRO A 185 -6.36 9.35 -4.85
N SER A 186 -6.29 10.13 -5.93
CA SER A 186 -6.37 9.63 -7.31
C SER A 186 -5.09 8.97 -7.83
N ASP A 187 -3.98 9.10 -7.12
CA ASP A 187 -2.74 8.33 -7.34
C ASP A 187 -2.90 6.94 -6.69
N ILE A 188 -3.55 6.05 -7.43
CA ILE A 188 -4.02 4.73 -7.00
C ILE A 188 -2.86 3.72 -6.97
N ASP A 189 -1.95 3.74 -7.94
CA ASP A 189 -0.78 2.85 -7.93
C ASP A 189 0.40 3.36 -7.10
N GLY A 190 0.39 4.62 -6.69
CA GLY A 190 1.35 5.21 -5.77
C GLY A 190 2.66 5.65 -6.42
N ASP A 191 2.70 5.81 -7.74
CA ASP A 191 3.89 6.27 -8.48
C ASP A 191 4.03 7.80 -8.55
N CYS A 192 3.11 8.53 -7.89
CA CYS A 192 2.98 9.99 -7.83
C CYS A 192 2.44 10.66 -9.08
N ASP A 193 2.07 9.92 -10.14
CA ASP A 193 1.49 10.48 -11.35
C ASP A 193 0.07 9.93 -11.56
N VAL A 194 -0.93 10.82 -11.59
CA VAL A 194 -2.30 10.38 -11.89
C VAL A 194 -2.47 10.18 -13.39
N ASP A 195 -2.44 8.94 -13.86
CA ASP A 195 -2.45 8.63 -15.28
C ASP A 195 -3.32 7.41 -15.68
N VAL A 196 -3.01 6.83 -16.84
CA VAL A 196 -3.76 5.69 -17.38
C VAL A 196 -3.58 4.41 -16.56
N SER A 197 -2.51 4.31 -15.79
CA SER A 197 -2.21 3.20 -14.88
C SER A 197 -3.20 3.19 -13.71
N ASP A 198 -3.47 4.36 -13.11
CA ASP A 198 -4.53 4.51 -12.11
C ASP A 198 -5.91 4.21 -12.67
N LEU A 199 -6.20 4.73 -13.87
CA LEU A 199 -7.48 4.47 -14.54
C LEU A 199 -7.67 2.98 -14.82
N SER A 200 -6.59 2.27 -15.18
CA SER A 200 -6.62 0.83 -15.40
C SER A 200 -7.03 0.09 -14.12
N ILE A 201 -6.39 0.40 -12.99
CA ILE A 201 -6.71 -0.20 -11.69
C ILE A 201 -8.15 0.14 -11.28
N PHE A 202 -8.51 1.41 -11.37
CA PHE A 202 -9.85 1.91 -11.08
C PHE A 202 -10.92 1.15 -11.89
N SER A 203 -10.69 0.97 -13.19
CA SER A 203 -11.62 0.28 -14.08
C SER A 203 -11.74 -1.22 -13.76
N GLY A 204 -10.65 -1.84 -13.29
CA GLY A 204 -10.63 -3.24 -12.85
C GLY A 204 -11.46 -3.50 -11.59
N GLU A 205 -11.66 -2.47 -10.76
CA GLU A 205 -12.45 -2.56 -9.53
C GLU A 205 -13.88 -2.03 -9.68
N TRP A 206 -14.30 -1.64 -10.88
CA TRP A 206 -15.59 -1.00 -11.10
C TRP A 206 -16.78 -1.84 -10.60
N GLY A 207 -17.57 -1.25 -9.71
CA GLY A 207 -18.76 -1.87 -9.12
C GLY A 207 -18.47 -2.89 -8.01
N LEU A 208 -17.20 -3.03 -7.60
CA LEU A 208 -16.81 -3.72 -6.37
C LEU A 208 -16.92 -2.79 -5.16
#